data_AF-A0A1H9EDQ0-F1
#
_entry.id   AF-A0A1H9EDQ0-F1
#
_cell.length_a   1.000
_cell.length_b   1.000
_cell.length_c   1.000
_cell.angle_alpha   90.00
_cell.angle_beta   90.00
_cell.angle_gamma   90.00
#
_symmetry.space_group_name_H-M   'P 1'
#
loop_
_entity.id
_entity.type
_entity.pdbx_description
1 polymer ?
#
loop_
_entity_poly.entity_id
_entity_poly.type
_entity_poly.pdbx_seq_one_letter_code
_entity_poly.pdbx_strand_id
1 'polypeptide(L)'
;MTSKSLLTEDKRTKARNAAERRFKSYGVAAIAVAMMALAILLTSVIVKGIGAFSQTYVTIDITLPADRLDKEGNRDPAEMAKTTTIGYASVLRDGLIDTLAAAGIETEVSAKDIGDMISKEASATVRNRVLANPDLIGETVNFNLLADGRIDGFFKGRVTMETASRDQNVSPEQLVLAEQMAEVGIIETRINWAFLSLPDASDQRPEAAGLGVAILGSLYMMIVVLVLALPIAVAASIYLEEFAPKNRWTDIIEVNIANLAAVPSIVYGILGLAIFINFMEFNQSSPLVGGLVLTLMTLPTIIISTRAALKSVPPSIRDAALGVGASKMQSVFHHVLPLAAPGILTGTIIGLAQALGETAPLLLIGMVAFVRDYPQAFSDSAGLFGDPSTALPVQIYNWTQRSDPAFVERAQGAIIVLLVFLLIMNAAAIILRRKFERRW
;
A
#
# COMPACT_ATOMS: atom_id res chain seq x y z
N MET A 1 54.49 49.55 -0.26
CA MET A 1 53.30 48.68 -0.18
C MET A 1 52.54 48.80 -1.49
N THR A 2 52.72 47.86 -2.42
CA THR A 2 52.01 47.86 -3.70
C THR A 2 50.56 47.44 -3.46
N SER A 3 49.60 48.34 -3.70
CA SER A 3 48.18 48.04 -3.54
C SER A 3 47.76 47.03 -4.62
N LYS A 4 47.45 45.79 -4.23
CA LYS A 4 46.84 44.83 -5.15
C LYS A 4 45.43 45.33 -5.50
N SER A 5 45.16 45.51 -6.79
CA SER A 5 43.85 45.95 -7.30
C SER A 5 42.76 44.95 -6.93
N LEU A 6 41.64 45.45 -6.40
CA LEU A 6 40.43 44.66 -6.09
C LEU A 6 39.78 44.03 -7.34
N LEU A 7 40.16 44.49 -8.53
CA LEU A 7 39.64 44.00 -9.81
C LEU A 7 40.51 42.88 -10.41
N THR A 8 41.70 42.61 -9.88
CA THR A 8 42.57 41.54 -10.36
C THR A 8 42.48 40.32 -9.44
N GLU A 9 41.88 39.24 -9.94
CA GLU A 9 41.77 38.00 -9.16
C GLU A 9 43.16 37.42 -8.85
N ASP A 10 43.51 37.38 -7.57
CA ASP A 10 44.68 36.66 -7.05
C ASP A 10 44.58 35.15 -7.41
N LYS A 11 45.72 34.49 -7.60
CA LYS A 11 45.83 33.03 -7.77
C LYS A 11 45.01 32.25 -6.72
N ARG A 12 44.97 32.72 -5.46
CA ARG A 12 44.16 32.12 -4.39
C ARG A 12 42.65 32.24 -4.66
N THR A 13 42.19 33.40 -5.13
CA THR A 13 40.77 33.64 -5.49
C THR A 13 40.36 32.77 -6.67
N LYS A 14 41.21 32.65 -7.70
CA LYS A 14 40.98 31.74 -8.84
C LYS A 14 40.88 30.28 -8.41
N ALA A 15 41.78 29.84 -7.53
CA ALA A 15 41.76 28.47 -6.99
C ALA A 15 40.49 28.19 -6.18
N ARG A 16 40.05 29.14 -5.33
CA ARG A 16 38.80 29.04 -4.58
C ARG A 16 37.58 28.99 -5.51
N ASN A 17 37.50 29.88 -6.49
CA ASN A 17 36.40 29.92 -7.45
C ASN A 17 36.33 28.63 -8.28
N ALA A 18 37.47 28.06 -8.66
CA ALA A 18 37.54 26.76 -9.35
C ALA A 18 37.11 25.59 -8.44
N ALA A 19 37.48 25.60 -7.15
CA ALA A 19 37.00 24.62 -6.19
C ALA A 19 35.49 24.73 -5.96
N GLU A 20 34.96 25.95 -5.81
CA GLU A 20 33.53 26.21 -5.67
C GLU A 20 32.75 25.78 -6.92
N ARG A 21 33.26 26.06 -8.12
CA ARG A 21 32.63 25.59 -9.38
C ARG A 21 32.58 24.06 -9.44
N ARG A 22 33.67 23.36 -9.07
CA ARG A 22 33.69 21.89 -9.01
C ARG A 22 32.70 21.34 -7.99
N PHE A 23 32.64 21.94 -6.80
CA PHE A 23 31.68 21.55 -5.76
C PHE A 23 30.22 21.72 -6.24
N LYS A 24 29.91 22.86 -6.87
CA LYS A 24 28.58 23.10 -7.48
C LYS A 24 28.29 22.11 -8.60
N SER A 25 29.25 21.82 -9.49
CA SER A 25 29.04 20.85 -10.56
C SER A 25 28.83 19.43 -10.03
N TYR A 26 29.53 19.02 -8.97
CA TYR A 26 29.29 17.73 -8.32
C TYR A 26 27.92 17.67 -7.67
N GLY A 27 27.48 18.75 -7.01
CA GLY A 27 26.13 18.85 -6.45
C GLY A 27 25.04 18.74 -7.51
N VAL A 28 25.17 19.49 -8.61
CA VAL A 28 24.21 19.44 -9.73
C VAL A 28 24.21 18.06 -10.40
N ALA A 29 25.39 17.46 -10.63
CA ALA A 29 25.49 16.13 -11.21
C ALA A 29 24.85 15.07 -10.31
N ALA A 30 25.07 15.12 -8.99
CA ALA A 30 24.44 14.20 -8.04
C ALA A 30 22.92 14.33 -8.04
N ILE A 31 22.37 15.55 -8.06
CA ILE A 31 20.94 15.80 -8.17
C ILE A 31 20.39 15.27 -9.49
N ALA A 32 21.09 15.52 -10.61
CA ALA A 32 20.67 15.04 -11.92
C ALA A 32 20.63 13.50 -11.99
N VAL A 33 21.64 12.81 -11.44
CA VAL A 33 21.67 11.35 -11.34
C VAL A 33 20.52 10.84 -10.46
N ALA A 34 20.28 11.45 -9.31
CA ALA A 34 19.17 11.06 -8.43
C ALA A 34 17.80 11.24 -9.10
N MET A 35 17.60 12.36 -9.81
CA MET A 35 16.36 12.62 -10.57
C MET A 35 16.18 11.67 -11.74
N MET A 36 17.27 11.32 -12.45
CA MET A 36 17.24 10.34 -13.53
C MET A 36 16.90 8.94 -12.99
N ALA A 37 17.53 8.52 -11.89
CA ALA A 37 17.22 7.23 -11.26
C ALA A 37 15.76 7.17 -10.78
N LEU A 38 15.25 8.26 -10.20
CA LEU A 38 13.84 8.37 -9.82
C LEU A 38 12.91 8.26 -11.04
N ALA A 39 13.22 8.97 -12.14
CA ALA A 39 12.42 8.91 -13.35
C ALA A 39 12.41 7.51 -13.98
N ILE A 40 13.55 6.81 -14.00
CA ILE A 40 13.66 5.42 -14.44
C ILE A 40 12.82 4.50 -13.55
N LEU A 41 12.93 4.67 -12.22
CA LEU A 41 12.18 3.86 -11.25
C LEU A 41 10.67 4.07 -11.43
N LEU A 42 10.20 5.32 -11.47
CA LEU A 42 8.78 5.64 -11.66
C LEU A 42 8.25 5.12 -13.00
N THR A 43 9.03 5.26 -14.08
CA THR A 43 8.65 4.73 -15.39
C THR A 43 8.55 3.20 -15.35
N SER A 44 9.52 2.53 -14.73
CA SER A 44 9.50 1.07 -14.56
C SER A 44 8.29 0.62 -13.74
N VAL A 45 7.97 1.33 -12.65
CA VAL A 45 6.81 1.03 -11.80
C VAL A 45 5.50 1.18 -12.58
N ILE A 46 5.34 2.29 -13.32
CA ILE A 46 4.12 2.54 -14.10
C ILE A 46 3.97 1.51 -15.22
N VAL A 47 5.02 1.29 -16.02
CA VAL A 47 4.96 0.36 -17.17
C VAL A 47 4.69 -1.08 -16.71
N LYS A 48 5.34 -1.54 -15.64
CA LYS A 48 5.15 -2.91 -15.14
C LYS A 48 3.89 -3.08 -14.28
N GLY A 49 3.34 -2.00 -13.73
CA GLY A 49 2.20 -2.03 -12.83
C GLY A 49 0.86 -1.72 -13.48
N ILE A 50 0.82 -1.03 -14.64
CA ILE A 50 -0.43 -0.63 -15.29
C ILE A 50 -1.31 -1.82 -15.67
N GLY A 51 -0.69 -2.98 -15.98
CA GLY A 51 -1.38 -4.23 -16.26
C GLY A 51 -2.27 -4.72 -15.11
N ALA A 52 -1.93 -4.40 -13.86
CA ALA A 52 -2.72 -4.81 -12.69
C ALA A 52 -4.13 -4.18 -12.65
N PHE A 53 -4.31 -3.04 -13.32
CA PHE A 53 -5.59 -2.34 -13.46
C PHE A 53 -6.41 -2.83 -14.67
N SER A 54 -5.94 -3.88 -15.32
CA SER A 54 -6.66 -4.60 -16.35
C SER A 54 -6.87 -6.04 -15.89
N GLN A 55 -7.93 -6.70 -16.34
CA GLN A 55 -8.19 -8.10 -16.01
C GLN A 55 -8.91 -8.78 -17.15
N THR A 56 -8.44 -9.98 -17.47
CA THR A 56 -9.03 -10.86 -18.45
C THR A 56 -10.09 -11.73 -17.80
N TYR A 57 -11.25 -11.78 -18.43
CA TYR A 57 -12.38 -12.59 -18.01
C TYR A 57 -12.80 -13.56 -19.11
N VAL A 58 -13.36 -14.70 -18.69
CA VAL A 58 -13.96 -15.73 -19.54
C VAL A 58 -15.45 -15.78 -19.24
N THR A 59 -16.25 -15.58 -20.27
CA THR A 59 -17.71 -15.69 -20.20
C THR A 59 -18.12 -17.10 -20.57
N ILE A 60 -18.75 -17.81 -19.65
CA ILE A 60 -19.18 -19.20 -19.87
C ILE A 60 -20.64 -19.41 -19.46
N ASP A 61 -21.34 -20.22 -20.24
CA ASP A 61 -22.68 -20.67 -19.91
C ASP A 61 -22.57 -21.99 -19.16
N ILE A 62 -22.91 -21.95 -17.88
CA ILE A 62 -22.79 -23.11 -17.00
C ILE A 62 -24.18 -23.66 -16.72
N THR A 63 -24.43 -24.88 -17.18
CA THR A 63 -25.56 -25.67 -16.69
C THR A 63 -25.23 -26.17 -15.29
N LEU A 64 -26.10 -25.89 -14.31
CA LEU A 64 -25.88 -26.24 -12.90
C LEU A 64 -26.59 -27.56 -12.55
N PRO A 65 -25.93 -28.74 -12.71
CA PRO A 65 -26.55 -30.05 -12.50
C PRO A 65 -26.96 -30.29 -11.04
N ALA A 66 -28.23 -30.62 -10.82
CA ALA A 66 -28.76 -30.97 -9.50
C ALA A 66 -28.05 -32.21 -8.92
N ASP A 67 -27.79 -33.23 -9.74
CA ASP A 67 -27.14 -34.49 -9.35
C ASP A 67 -25.71 -34.31 -8.80
N ARG A 68 -25.01 -33.24 -9.18
CA ARG A 68 -23.66 -32.95 -8.70
C ARG A 68 -23.62 -31.92 -7.58
N LEU A 69 -24.51 -30.92 -7.61
CA LEU A 69 -24.46 -29.75 -6.73
C LEU A 69 -25.40 -29.85 -5.53
N ASP A 70 -26.50 -30.60 -5.65
CA ASP A 70 -27.51 -30.84 -4.62
C ASP A 70 -27.88 -32.33 -4.59
N LYS A 71 -27.01 -33.13 -3.96
CA LYS A 71 -27.14 -34.59 -3.92
C LYS A 71 -28.41 -35.08 -3.23
N GLU A 72 -28.94 -34.30 -2.29
CA GLU A 72 -30.14 -34.62 -1.51
C GLU A 72 -31.40 -34.03 -2.18
N GLY A 73 -31.25 -33.10 -3.13
CA GLY A 73 -32.34 -32.52 -3.93
C GLY A 73 -33.25 -31.56 -3.15
N ASN A 74 -32.83 -31.12 -1.97
CA ASN A 74 -33.63 -30.29 -1.07
C ASN A 74 -33.30 -28.80 -1.13
N ARG A 75 -32.30 -28.41 -1.96
CA ARG A 75 -31.82 -27.04 -2.14
C ARG A 75 -31.42 -26.35 -0.82
N ASP A 76 -31.03 -27.12 0.21
CA ASP A 76 -30.60 -26.56 1.48
C ASP A 76 -29.16 -26.01 1.36
N PRO A 77 -28.93 -24.69 1.55
CA PRO A 77 -27.60 -24.11 1.50
C PRO A 77 -26.60 -24.77 2.47
N ALA A 78 -27.05 -25.22 3.65
CA ALA A 78 -26.18 -25.84 4.64
C ALA A 78 -25.67 -27.22 4.20
N GLU A 79 -26.46 -27.94 3.40
CA GLU A 79 -26.08 -29.24 2.84
C GLU A 79 -25.27 -29.09 1.54
N MET A 80 -25.69 -28.16 0.67
CA MET A 80 -24.96 -27.81 -0.54
C MET A 80 -23.57 -27.24 -0.24
N ALA A 81 -23.39 -26.59 0.91
CA ALA A 81 -22.08 -26.11 1.36
C ALA A 81 -21.05 -27.24 1.54
N LYS A 82 -21.48 -28.50 1.70
CA LYS A 82 -20.61 -29.69 1.79
C LYS A 82 -19.99 -30.07 0.45
N THR A 83 -20.57 -29.62 -0.68
CA THR A 83 -19.95 -29.79 -2.00
C THR A 83 -18.70 -28.91 -2.10
N THR A 84 -17.55 -29.56 -2.20
CA THR A 84 -16.25 -28.88 -2.24
C THR A 84 -16.02 -28.18 -3.58
N THR A 85 -15.05 -27.27 -3.62
CA THR A 85 -14.63 -26.57 -4.85
C THR A 85 -14.21 -27.51 -5.98
N ILE A 86 -13.82 -28.75 -5.67
CA ILE A 86 -13.46 -29.78 -6.66
C ILE A 86 -14.67 -30.18 -7.52
N GLY A 87 -15.87 -30.27 -6.92
CA GLY A 87 -17.10 -30.57 -7.65
C GLY A 87 -17.52 -29.44 -8.60
N TYR A 88 -17.27 -28.19 -8.21
CA TYR A 88 -17.51 -27.02 -9.05
C TYR A 88 -16.48 -26.89 -10.18
N ALA A 89 -15.24 -27.34 -9.98
CA ALA A 89 -14.20 -27.29 -11.00
C ALA A 89 -14.52 -28.15 -12.23
N SER A 90 -15.11 -29.34 -12.05
CA SER A 90 -15.53 -30.17 -13.20
C SER A 90 -16.71 -29.54 -13.94
N VAL A 91 -17.68 -28.96 -13.24
CA VAL A 91 -18.81 -28.24 -13.84
C VAL A 91 -18.35 -27.03 -14.65
N LEU A 92 -17.37 -26.28 -14.15
CA LEU A 92 -16.77 -25.14 -14.85
C LEU A 92 -16.07 -25.56 -16.15
N ARG A 93 -15.28 -26.64 -16.08
CA ARG A 93 -14.58 -27.19 -17.24
C ARG A 93 -15.57 -27.69 -18.29
N ASP A 94 -16.56 -28.48 -17.86
CA ASP A 94 -17.56 -29.04 -18.77
C ASP A 94 -18.37 -27.91 -19.43
N GLY A 95 -18.77 -26.88 -18.67
CA GLY A 95 -19.46 -25.70 -19.21
C GLY A 95 -18.63 -24.87 -20.19
N LEU A 96 -17.31 -24.76 -19.98
CA LEU A 96 -16.43 -24.10 -20.95
C LEU A 96 -16.33 -24.91 -22.26
N ILE A 97 -16.20 -26.23 -22.17
CA ILE A 97 -16.19 -27.12 -23.34
C ILE A 97 -17.50 -26.98 -24.14
N ASP A 98 -18.63 -26.97 -23.44
CA ASP A 98 -19.95 -26.78 -24.08
C ASP A 98 -20.06 -25.40 -24.75
N THR A 99 -19.53 -24.35 -24.10
CA THR A 99 -19.48 -22.99 -24.66
C THR A 99 -18.62 -22.92 -25.93
N LEU A 100 -17.46 -23.60 -25.93
CA LEU A 100 -16.58 -23.69 -27.11
C LEU A 100 -17.25 -24.43 -28.27
N ALA A 101 -17.92 -25.54 -27.97
CA ALA A 101 -18.66 -26.33 -28.96
C ALA A 101 -19.81 -25.51 -29.57
N ALA A 102 -20.55 -24.75 -28.75
CA ALA A 102 -21.62 -23.85 -29.21
C ALA A 102 -21.09 -22.71 -30.11
N ALA A 103 -19.87 -22.24 -29.86
CA ALA A 103 -19.20 -21.24 -30.69
C ALA A 103 -18.55 -21.82 -31.97
N GLY A 104 -18.60 -23.14 -32.18
CA GLY A 104 -18.01 -23.81 -33.34
C GLY A 104 -16.48 -23.86 -33.31
N ILE A 105 -15.86 -23.77 -32.13
CA ILE A 105 -14.40 -23.84 -31.96
C ILE A 105 -14.00 -25.30 -31.72
N GLU A 106 -13.31 -25.89 -32.70
CA GLU A 106 -12.66 -27.20 -32.56
C GLU A 106 -11.24 -27.02 -32.02
N THR A 107 -10.86 -27.82 -31.02
CA THR A 107 -9.55 -27.73 -30.37
C THR A 107 -8.97 -29.10 -30.02
N GLU A 108 -7.65 -29.22 -30.12
CA GLU A 108 -6.89 -30.41 -29.70
C GLU A 108 -6.41 -30.31 -28.23
N VAL A 109 -6.68 -29.18 -27.56
CA VAL A 109 -6.31 -28.94 -26.16
C VAL A 109 -7.06 -29.91 -25.26
N SER A 110 -6.36 -30.51 -24.29
CA SER A 110 -6.98 -31.48 -23.39
C SER A 110 -8.06 -30.84 -22.51
N ALA A 111 -9.09 -31.58 -22.13
CA ALA A 111 -10.15 -31.07 -21.26
C ALA A 111 -9.60 -30.50 -19.94
N LYS A 112 -8.53 -31.07 -19.40
CA LYS A 112 -7.87 -30.56 -18.20
C LYS A 112 -7.28 -29.18 -18.45
N ASP A 113 -6.53 -29.02 -19.55
CA ASP A 113 -5.87 -27.77 -19.89
C ASP A 113 -6.89 -26.68 -20.23
N ILE A 114 -8.04 -27.03 -20.83
CA ILE A 114 -9.18 -26.11 -21.01
C ILE A 114 -9.69 -25.62 -19.64
N GLY A 115 -9.85 -26.53 -18.67
CA GLY A 115 -10.26 -26.16 -17.31
C GLY A 115 -9.25 -25.26 -16.59
N ASP A 116 -7.95 -25.48 -16.82
CA ASP A 116 -6.86 -24.69 -16.25
C ASP A 116 -6.75 -23.28 -16.87
N MET A 117 -7.49 -22.97 -17.95
CA MET A 117 -7.59 -21.60 -18.49
C MET A 117 -8.50 -20.69 -17.65
N ILE A 118 -9.34 -21.26 -16.78
CA ILE A 118 -10.20 -20.52 -15.85
C ILE A 118 -9.50 -20.43 -14.50
N SER A 119 -9.58 -19.27 -13.85
CA SER A 119 -9.05 -19.09 -12.50
C SER A 119 -9.65 -20.12 -11.53
N LYS A 120 -8.79 -20.65 -10.67
CA LYS A 120 -9.20 -21.50 -9.55
C LYS A 120 -10.15 -20.79 -8.57
N GLU A 121 -10.26 -19.46 -8.61
CA GLU A 121 -11.22 -18.69 -7.82
C GLU A 121 -12.66 -18.84 -8.34
N ALA A 122 -12.83 -19.15 -9.63
CA ALA A 122 -14.14 -19.31 -10.24
C ALA A 122 -15.03 -20.33 -9.52
N SER A 123 -14.43 -21.41 -8.99
CA SER A 123 -15.16 -22.43 -8.22
C SER A 123 -15.79 -21.82 -6.95
N ALA A 124 -15.09 -20.92 -6.28
CA ALA A 124 -15.62 -20.21 -5.12
C ALA A 124 -16.71 -19.21 -5.54
N THR A 125 -16.50 -18.48 -6.64
CA THR A 125 -17.49 -17.53 -7.19
C THR A 125 -18.81 -18.20 -7.53
N VAL A 126 -18.77 -19.31 -8.28
CA VAL A 126 -19.99 -20.06 -8.65
C VAL A 126 -20.64 -20.65 -7.41
N ARG A 127 -19.87 -21.30 -6.52
CA ARG A 127 -20.39 -21.85 -5.27
C ARG A 127 -21.08 -20.80 -4.41
N ASN A 128 -20.48 -19.63 -4.23
CA ASN A 128 -21.06 -18.56 -3.42
C ASN A 128 -22.35 -18.02 -4.04
N ARG A 129 -22.44 -17.92 -5.37
CA ARG A 129 -23.68 -17.51 -6.06
C ARG A 129 -24.79 -18.55 -5.92
N VAL A 130 -24.45 -19.83 -6.04
CA VAL A 130 -25.39 -20.95 -5.89
C VAL A 130 -25.88 -21.07 -4.44
N LEU A 131 -25.01 -20.89 -3.45
CA LEU A 131 -25.42 -20.88 -2.04
C LEU A 131 -26.28 -19.67 -1.67
N ALA A 132 -26.04 -18.51 -2.29
CA ALA A 132 -26.86 -17.33 -2.10
C ALA A 132 -28.26 -17.48 -2.75
N ASN A 133 -28.36 -18.21 -3.87
CA ASN A 133 -29.60 -18.46 -4.59
C ASN A 133 -29.68 -19.92 -5.07
N PRO A 134 -30.15 -20.86 -4.23
CA PRO A 134 -30.22 -22.28 -4.57
C PRO A 134 -31.16 -22.62 -5.75
N ASP A 135 -32.07 -21.71 -6.10
CA ASP A 135 -33.02 -21.91 -7.20
C ASP A 135 -32.36 -21.97 -8.58
N LEU A 136 -31.12 -21.50 -8.71
CA LEU A 136 -30.33 -21.57 -9.94
C LEU A 136 -29.98 -23.02 -10.34
N ILE A 137 -30.14 -23.99 -9.43
CA ILE A 137 -29.91 -25.40 -9.73
C ILE A 137 -30.89 -25.90 -10.79
N GLY A 138 -30.33 -26.49 -11.85
CA GLY A 138 -31.05 -26.99 -13.02
C GLY A 138 -31.11 -25.98 -14.17
N GLU A 139 -30.70 -24.73 -13.95
CA GLU A 139 -30.68 -23.70 -14.98
C GLU A 139 -29.29 -23.57 -15.62
N THR A 140 -29.27 -23.08 -16.87
CA THR A 140 -28.06 -22.61 -17.53
C THR A 140 -27.89 -21.13 -17.25
N VAL A 141 -26.84 -20.79 -16.52
CA VAL A 141 -26.58 -19.42 -16.08
C VAL A 141 -25.29 -18.92 -16.71
N ASN A 142 -25.33 -17.71 -17.24
CA ASN A 142 -24.15 -17.04 -17.74
C ASN A 142 -23.27 -16.52 -16.57
N PHE A 143 -22.00 -16.89 -16.59
CA PHE A 143 -21.00 -16.45 -15.64
C PHE A 143 -19.85 -15.73 -16.33
N ASN A 144 -19.42 -14.64 -15.69
CA ASN A 144 -18.25 -13.90 -16.08
C ASN A 144 -17.16 -14.13 -15.03
N LEU A 145 -16.15 -14.91 -15.39
CA LEU A 145 -15.18 -15.49 -14.46
C LEU A 145 -13.76 -15.03 -14.79
N LEU A 146 -12.89 -15.00 -13.80
CA LEU A 146 -11.49 -14.63 -14.02
C LEU A 146 -10.80 -15.69 -14.88
N ALA A 147 -10.05 -15.27 -15.89
CA ALA A 147 -9.10 -16.14 -16.58
C ALA A 147 -7.93 -16.48 -15.64
N ASP A 148 -7.28 -17.62 -15.86
CA ASP A 148 -6.05 -17.98 -15.15
C ASP A 148 -4.94 -16.93 -15.35
N GLY A 149 -4.05 -16.78 -14.36
CA GLY A 149 -2.99 -15.77 -14.37
C GLY A 149 -2.02 -15.81 -15.56
N ARG A 150 -1.87 -16.95 -16.24
CA ARG A 150 -1.10 -17.07 -17.50
C ARG A 150 -1.89 -16.64 -18.71
N ILE A 151 -3.16 -17.03 -18.80
CA ILE A 151 -4.06 -16.58 -19.87
C ILE A 151 -4.26 -15.06 -19.77
N ASP A 152 -4.51 -14.53 -18.58
CA ASP A 152 -4.56 -13.09 -18.33
C ASP A 152 -3.23 -12.40 -18.69
N GLY A 153 -2.11 -13.03 -18.36
CA GLY A 153 -0.78 -12.54 -18.71
C GLY A 153 -0.56 -12.46 -20.22
N PHE A 154 -1.17 -13.34 -21.00
CA PHE A 154 -1.05 -13.34 -22.46
C PHE A 154 -1.73 -12.12 -23.09
N PHE A 155 -2.98 -11.83 -22.72
CA PHE A 155 -3.70 -10.63 -23.21
C PHE A 155 -3.08 -9.32 -22.74
N LYS A 156 -2.27 -9.35 -21.68
CA LYS A 156 -1.49 -8.21 -21.18
C LYS A 156 -0.07 -8.13 -21.74
N GLY A 157 0.34 -9.06 -22.60
CA GLY A 157 1.69 -9.11 -23.20
C GLY A 157 2.81 -9.55 -22.25
N ARG A 158 2.48 -10.06 -21.06
CA ARG A 158 3.42 -10.62 -20.07
C ARG A 158 3.79 -12.07 -20.39
N VAL A 159 2.89 -12.82 -21.00
CA VAL A 159 3.11 -14.18 -21.49
C VAL A 159 3.12 -14.14 -23.02
N THR A 160 4.12 -14.76 -23.61
CA THR A 160 4.26 -14.93 -25.07
C THR A 160 4.29 -16.42 -25.41
N MET A 161 4.09 -16.76 -26.69
CA MET A 161 4.23 -18.13 -27.20
C MET A 161 5.60 -18.74 -26.85
N GLU A 162 6.67 -17.94 -26.90
CA GLU A 162 8.01 -18.40 -26.49
C GLU A 162 8.05 -18.75 -25.01
N THR A 163 7.54 -17.89 -24.13
CA THR A 163 7.54 -18.16 -22.69
C THR A 163 6.64 -19.34 -22.33
N ALA A 164 5.50 -19.51 -23.00
CA ALA A 164 4.59 -20.63 -22.79
C ALA A 164 5.24 -21.96 -23.15
N SER A 165 6.04 -22.02 -24.22
CA SER A 165 6.79 -23.25 -24.57
C SER A 165 7.78 -23.72 -23.48
N ARG A 166 8.13 -22.85 -22.53
CA ARG A 166 9.06 -23.12 -21.41
C ARG A 166 8.36 -23.13 -20.05
N ASP A 167 7.07 -22.80 -19.99
CA ASP A 167 6.29 -22.80 -18.76
C ASP A 167 5.63 -24.17 -18.55
N GLN A 168 5.42 -24.55 -17.29
CA GLN A 168 4.72 -25.79 -16.93
C GLN A 168 3.22 -25.56 -16.67
N ASN A 169 2.80 -24.30 -16.57
CA ASN A 169 1.44 -23.92 -16.19
C ASN A 169 0.58 -23.47 -17.38
N VAL A 170 1.18 -23.29 -18.57
CA VAL A 170 0.46 -22.93 -19.79
C VAL A 170 1.20 -23.46 -21.02
N SER A 171 0.47 -23.92 -22.02
CA SER A 171 1.00 -24.37 -23.30
C SER A 171 0.71 -23.38 -24.45
N PRO A 172 1.49 -23.37 -25.54
CA PRO A 172 1.19 -22.56 -26.72
C PRO A 172 -0.20 -22.84 -27.32
N GLU A 173 -0.66 -24.09 -27.28
CA GLU A 173 -1.96 -24.50 -27.80
C GLU A 173 -3.11 -23.88 -26.99
N GLN A 174 -2.96 -23.76 -25.66
CA GLN A 174 -3.92 -23.03 -24.82
C GLN A 174 -3.98 -21.54 -25.19
N LEU A 175 -2.85 -20.93 -25.57
CA LEU A 175 -2.82 -19.53 -25.98
C LEU A 175 -3.52 -19.31 -27.32
N VAL A 176 -3.32 -20.21 -28.29
CA VAL A 176 -4.04 -20.19 -29.58
C VAL A 176 -5.54 -20.34 -29.35
N LEU A 177 -5.95 -21.27 -28.49
CA LEU A 177 -7.35 -21.41 -28.11
C LEU A 177 -7.89 -20.13 -27.44
N ALA A 178 -7.11 -19.50 -26.55
CA ALA A 178 -7.49 -18.24 -25.92
C ALA A 178 -7.70 -17.12 -26.95
N GLU A 179 -6.85 -17.00 -27.97
CA GLU A 179 -7.04 -16.04 -29.07
C GLU A 179 -8.37 -16.29 -29.80
N GLN A 180 -8.65 -17.54 -30.18
CA GLN A 180 -9.91 -17.91 -30.83
C GLN A 180 -11.12 -17.56 -29.95
N MET A 181 -11.04 -17.83 -28.65
CA MET A 181 -12.07 -17.46 -27.68
C MET A 181 -12.27 -15.94 -27.59
N ALA A 182 -11.21 -15.15 -27.72
CA ALA A 182 -11.31 -13.69 -27.72
C ALA A 182 -11.96 -13.16 -29.01
N GLU A 183 -11.66 -13.77 -30.17
CA GLU A 183 -12.26 -13.38 -31.46
C GLU A 183 -13.79 -13.52 -31.48
N VAL A 184 -14.32 -14.53 -30.80
CA VAL A 184 -15.77 -14.76 -30.67
C VAL A 184 -16.40 -14.09 -29.45
N GLY A 185 -15.62 -13.35 -28.66
CA GLY A 185 -16.10 -12.60 -27.49
C GLY A 185 -16.33 -13.43 -26.22
N ILE A 186 -15.84 -14.67 -26.16
CA ILE A 186 -15.84 -15.49 -24.93
C ILE A 186 -14.85 -14.91 -23.92
N ILE A 187 -13.67 -14.49 -24.39
CA ILE A 187 -12.66 -13.82 -23.56
C ILE A 187 -12.69 -12.32 -23.81
N GLU A 188 -12.69 -11.54 -22.73
CA GLU A 188 -12.59 -10.09 -22.80
C GLU A 188 -11.67 -9.54 -21.71
N THR A 189 -10.85 -8.56 -22.09
CA THR A 189 -10.01 -7.80 -21.15
C THR A 189 -10.67 -6.47 -20.81
N ARG A 190 -10.88 -6.20 -19.52
CA ARG A 190 -11.58 -5.01 -19.03
C ARG A 190 -10.79 -4.30 -17.93
N ILE A 191 -11.17 -3.06 -17.63
CA ILE A 191 -10.60 -2.33 -16.49
C ILE A 191 -10.97 -3.04 -15.18
N ASN A 192 -9.96 -3.31 -14.36
CA ASN A 192 -10.06 -4.04 -13.10
C ASN A 192 -10.15 -3.10 -11.89
N TRP A 193 -11.31 -2.48 -11.68
CA TRP A 193 -11.58 -1.74 -10.44
C TRP A 193 -11.56 -2.64 -9.20
N ALA A 194 -11.84 -3.93 -9.40
CA ALA A 194 -11.78 -4.96 -8.36
C ALA A 194 -10.39 -5.08 -7.73
N PHE A 195 -9.30 -4.77 -8.46
CA PHE A 195 -7.96 -4.72 -7.88
C PHE A 195 -7.84 -3.74 -6.71
N LEU A 196 -8.56 -2.61 -6.77
CA LEU A 196 -8.56 -1.62 -5.69
C LEU A 196 -9.51 -1.99 -4.56
N SER A 197 -10.68 -2.54 -4.91
CA SER A 197 -11.76 -2.73 -3.95
C SER A 197 -11.75 -4.09 -3.27
N LEU A 198 -11.44 -5.18 -3.98
CA LEU A 198 -11.53 -6.55 -3.44
C LEU A 198 -10.48 -6.83 -2.36
N PRO A 199 -10.74 -7.75 -1.43
CA PRO A 199 -9.73 -8.23 -0.51
C PRO A 199 -8.67 -9.06 -1.25
N ASP A 200 -7.57 -9.38 -0.57
CA ASP A 200 -6.65 -10.40 -1.10
C ASP A 200 -7.33 -11.77 -0.98
N ALA A 201 -7.74 -12.33 -2.13
CA ALA A 201 -8.51 -13.57 -2.19
C ALA A 201 -7.63 -14.82 -2.09
N SER A 202 -6.33 -14.74 -2.41
CA SER A 202 -5.41 -15.89 -2.34
C SER A 202 -3.93 -15.55 -2.57
N ASP A 203 -3.07 -16.18 -1.77
CA ASP A 203 -1.62 -16.27 -1.98
C ASP A 203 -1.19 -17.03 -3.25
N GLN A 204 -2.12 -17.71 -3.93
CA GLN A 204 -1.86 -18.55 -5.09
C GLN A 204 -2.55 -18.07 -6.37
N ARG A 205 -3.44 -17.07 -6.28
CA ARG A 205 -4.29 -16.62 -7.42
C ARG A 205 -4.07 -15.13 -7.64
N PRO A 206 -3.00 -14.75 -8.34
CA PRO A 206 -2.67 -13.34 -8.56
C PRO A 206 -3.80 -12.57 -9.25
N GLU A 207 -4.57 -13.22 -10.13
CA GLU A 207 -5.72 -12.64 -10.82
C GLU A 207 -6.84 -12.19 -9.87
N ALA A 208 -7.02 -12.90 -8.77
CA ALA A 208 -8.06 -12.62 -7.76
C ALA A 208 -7.56 -11.72 -6.61
N ALA A 209 -6.27 -11.39 -6.57
CA ALA A 209 -5.68 -10.59 -5.50
C ALA A 209 -6.06 -9.10 -5.63
N GLY A 210 -6.67 -8.55 -4.57
CA GLY A 210 -7.03 -7.14 -4.44
C GLY A 210 -6.33 -6.43 -3.28
N LEU A 211 -6.45 -5.10 -3.24
CA LEU A 211 -5.78 -4.21 -2.28
C LEU A 211 -6.73 -3.60 -1.24
N GLY A 212 -8.03 -3.87 -1.28
CA GLY A 212 -9.02 -3.17 -0.46
C GLY A 212 -8.71 -3.23 1.04
N VAL A 213 -8.34 -4.42 1.53
CA VAL A 213 -7.93 -4.62 2.92
C VAL A 213 -6.65 -3.85 3.25
N ALA A 214 -5.64 -3.92 2.38
CA ALA A 214 -4.37 -3.22 2.57
C ALA A 214 -4.53 -1.70 2.62
N ILE A 215 -5.40 -1.15 1.77
CA ILE A 215 -5.71 0.28 1.72
C ILE A 215 -6.41 0.71 3.02
N LEU A 216 -7.42 -0.02 3.48
CA LEU A 216 -8.11 0.29 4.73
C LEU A 216 -7.19 0.13 5.95
N GLY A 217 -6.40 -0.94 6.01
CA GLY A 217 -5.41 -1.14 7.07
C GLY A 217 -4.39 -0.01 7.12
N SER A 218 -3.82 0.40 5.97
CA SER A 218 -2.94 1.56 5.89
C SER A 218 -3.63 2.86 6.31
N LEU A 219 -4.88 3.07 5.91
CA LEU A 219 -5.66 4.25 6.31
C LEU A 219 -5.87 4.32 7.82
N TYR A 220 -6.36 3.24 8.44
CA TYR A 220 -6.61 3.19 9.88
C TYR A 220 -5.32 3.35 10.69
N MET A 221 -4.22 2.72 10.26
CA MET A 221 -2.90 2.94 10.88
C MET A 221 -2.48 4.41 10.81
N MET A 222 -2.62 5.07 9.64
CA MET A 222 -2.22 6.47 9.48
C MET A 222 -3.11 7.42 10.27
N ILE A 223 -4.39 7.09 10.49
CA ILE A 223 -5.25 7.82 11.42
C ILE A 223 -4.70 7.73 12.84
N VAL A 224 -4.35 6.53 13.32
CA VAL A 224 -3.76 6.34 14.66
C VAL A 224 -2.45 7.13 14.79
N VAL A 225 -1.55 7.03 13.80
CA VAL A 225 -0.29 7.79 13.82
C VAL A 225 -0.54 9.30 13.83
N LEU A 226 -1.44 9.81 13.00
CA LEU A 226 -1.75 11.24 12.96
C LEU A 226 -2.35 11.73 14.29
N VAL A 227 -3.31 10.99 14.85
CA VAL A 227 -4.03 11.38 16.07
C VAL A 227 -3.13 11.31 17.30
N LEU A 228 -2.17 10.39 17.35
CA LEU A 228 -1.27 10.23 18.50
C LEU A 228 0.05 10.98 18.32
N ALA A 229 0.76 10.74 17.22
CA ALA A 229 2.11 11.26 17.04
C ALA A 229 2.15 12.79 16.97
N LEU A 230 1.22 13.42 16.23
CA LEU A 230 1.22 14.88 16.07
C LEU A 230 0.97 15.61 17.40
N PRO A 231 -0.12 15.35 18.16
CA PRO A 231 -0.35 16.07 19.43
C PRO A 231 0.74 15.80 20.46
N ILE A 232 1.20 14.55 20.59
CA ILE A 232 2.25 14.18 21.56
C ILE A 232 3.57 14.87 21.20
N ALA A 233 3.99 14.82 19.94
CA ALA A 233 5.23 15.45 19.50
C ALA A 233 5.18 16.98 19.63
N VAL A 234 4.05 17.60 19.29
CA VAL A 234 3.87 19.05 19.41
C VAL A 234 3.88 19.48 20.87
N ALA A 235 3.16 18.78 21.74
CA ALA A 235 3.15 19.06 23.18
C ALA A 235 4.55 18.90 23.79
N ALA A 236 5.25 17.81 23.47
CA ALA A 236 6.62 17.57 23.92
C ALA A 236 7.57 18.68 23.45
N SER A 237 7.45 19.12 22.20
CA SER A 237 8.30 20.18 21.63
C SER A 237 8.01 21.54 22.22
N ILE A 238 6.73 21.89 22.44
CA ILE A 238 6.34 23.12 23.14
C ILE A 238 6.92 23.13 24.55
N TYR A 239 6.77 22.02 25.29
CA TYR A 239 7.33 21.91 26.63
C TYR A 239 8.85 22.08 26.62
N LEU A 240 9.56 21.32 25.79
CA LEU A 240 11.02 21.34 25.73
C LEU A 240 11.61 22.67 25.25
N GLU A 241 10.96 23.33 24.29
CA GLU A 241 11.50 24.57 23.71
C GLU A 241 11.09 25.83 24.48
N GLU A 242 9.84 25.89 24.97
CA GLU A 242 9.32 27.11 25.59
C GLU A 242 9.32 27.06 27.12
N PHE A 243 9.11 25.90 27.74
CA PHE A 243 8.87 25.81 29.20
C PHE A 243 9.98 25.12 29.99
N ALA A 244 10.70 24.18 29.39
CA ALA A 244 11.63 23.32 30.11
C ALA A 244 12.86 24.11 30.60
N PRO A 245 13.25 23.95 31.88
CA PRO A 245 14.50 24.52 32.37
C PRO A 245 15.69 23.77 31.77
N LYS A 246 16.82 24.48 31.57
CA LYS A 246 18.08 23.85 31.18
C LYS A 246 18.69 23.13 32.37
N ASN A 247 18.49 21.82 32.43
CA ASN A 247 19.03 20.96 33.48
C ASN A 247 19.34 19.57 32.94
N ARG A 248 20.01 18.73 33.75
CA ARG A 248 20.40 17.37 33.37
C ARG A 248 19.23 16.48 32.97
N TRP A 249 18.03 16.72 33.50
CA TRP A 249 16.84 15.95 33.14
C TRP A 249 16.36 16.27 31.72
N THR A 250 16.29 17.56 31.37
CA THR A 250 15.99 18.01 30.01
C THR A 250 17.04 17.47 29.05
N ASP A 251 18.33 17.54 29.39
CA ASP A 251 19.42 17.01 28.55
C ASP A 251 19.26 15.49 28.31
N ILE A 252 18.89 14.71 29.34
CA ILE A 252 18.62 13.27 29.20
C ILE A 252 17.47 13.02 28.22
N ILE A 253 16.36 13.78 28.33
CA ILE A 253 15.20 13.64 27.44
C ILE A 253 15.63 13.94 25.99
N GLU A 254 16.38 15.02 25.77
CA GLU A 254 16.87 15.39 24.44
C GLU A 254 17.75 14.32 23.81
N VAL A 255 18.69 13.77 24.59
CA VAL A 255 19.56 12.67 24.13
C VAL A 255 18.75 11.42 23.81
N ASN A 256 17.72 11.08 24.59
CA ASN A 256 16.86 9.93 24.31
C ASN A 256 16.04 10.13 23.03
N ILE A 257 15.52 11.33 22.78
CA ILE A 257 14.81 11.64 21.51
C ILE A 257 15.75 11.46 20.32
N ALA A 258 16.98 11.98 20.42
CA ALA A 258 17.99 11.82 19.37
C ALA A 258 18.38 10.34 19.17
N ASN A 259 18.52 9.58 20.25
CA ASN A 259 18.82 8.15 20.17
C ASN A 259 17.67 7.36 19.53
N LEU A 260 16.41 7.64 19.89
CA LEU A 260 15.23 6.99 19.30
C LEU A 260 15.17 7.20 17.78
N ALA A 261 15.54 8.39 17.30
CA ALA A 261 15.62 8.66 15.85
C ALA A 261 16.65 7.79 15.10
N ALA A 262 17.64 7.23 15.81
CA ALA A 262 18.68 6.37 15.25
C ALA A 262 18.39 4.87 15.40
N VAL A 263 17.34 4.49 16.13
CA VAL A 263 17.00 3.09 16.36
C VAL A 263 16.50 2.45 15.05
N PRO A 264 17.01 1.28 14.65
CA PRO A 264 16.51 0.56 13.48
C PRO A 264 15.01 0.24 13.59
N SER A 265 14.25 0.39 12.50
CA SER A 265 12.78 0.24 12.54
C SER A 265 12.31 -1.15 13.00
N ILE A 266 13.11 -2.19 12.76
CA ILE A 266 12.82 -3.55 13.24
C ILE A 266 12.73 -3.66 14.78
N VAL A 267 13.49 -2.85 15.52
CA VAL A 267 13.47 -2.85 16.99
C VAL A 267 12.12 -2.37 17.51
N TYR A 268 11.50 -1.39 16.83
CA TYR A 268 10.14 -0.93 17.17
C TYR A 268 9.10 -2.04 16.95
N GLY A 269 9.29 -2.91 15.95
CA GLY A 269 8.42 -4.07 15.74
C GLY A 269 8.50 -5.08 16.87
N ILE A 270 9.73 -5.41 17.33
CA ILE A 270 9.93 -6.32 18.47
C ILE A 270 9.32 -5.73 19.75
N LEU A 271 9.51 -4.41 19.96
CA LEU A 271 8.90 -3.69 21.07
C LEU A 271 7.36 -3.74 21.00
N GLY A 272 6.80 -3.54 19.81
CA GLY A 272 5.36 -3.61 19.57
C GLY A 272 4.78 -4.98 19.87
N LEU A 273 5.47 -6.04 19.43
CA LEU A 273 5.09 -7.41 19.74
C LEU A 273 5.14 -7.68 21.26
N ALA A 274 6.20 -7.25 21.93
CA ALA A 274 6.36 -7.49 23.37
C ALA A 274 5.35 -6.70 24.22
N ILE A 275 5.12 -5.42 23.90
CA ILE A 275 4.28 -4.54 24.71
C ILE A 275 2.82 -4.62 24.30
N PHE A 276 2.50 -4.38 23.04
CA PHE A 276 1.11 -4.24 22.61
C PHE A 276 0.42 -5.59 22.44
N ILE A 277 1.11 -6.59 21.89
CA ILE A 277 0.51 -7.91 21.68
C ILE A 277 0.66 -8.78 22.93
N ASN A 278 1.88 -9.00 23.43
CA ASN A 278 2.09 -9.97 24.51
C ASN A 278 1.69 -9.45 25.90
N PHE A 279 1.91 -8.16 26.19
CA PHE A 279 1.62 -7.60 27.51
C PHE A 279 0.24 -6.96 27.60
N MET A 280 -0.19 -6.19 26.59
CA MET A 280 -1.51 -5.56 26.55
C MET A 280 -2.59 -6.42 25.89
N GLU A 281 -2.23 -7.59 25.35
CA GLU A 281 -3.15 -8.56 24.72
C GLU A 281 -3.96 -7.96 23.56
N PHE A 282 -3.40 -6.98 22.83
CA PHE A 282 -4.02 -6.48 21.61
C PHE A 282 -3.92 -7.50 20.47
N ASN A 283 -4.92 -7.47 19.60
CA ASN A 283 -4.98 -8.36 18.45
C ASN A 283 -3.78 -8.19 17.54
N GLN A 284 -3.17 -9.32 17.20
CA GLN A 284 -2.15 -9.41 16.16
C GLN A 284 -2.75 -8.96 14.81
N SER A 285 -1.90 -8.47 13.92
CA SER A 285 -2.32 -7.99 12.60
C SER A 285 -3.30 -6.81 12.63
N SER A 286 -3.50 -6.14 13.76
CA SER A 286 -4.43 -5.02 13.85
C SER A 286 -3.80 -3.69 13.40
N PRO A 287 -4.53 -2.86 12.63
CA PRO A 287 -4.12 -1.50 12.33
C PRO A 287 -3.89 -0.64 13.58
N LEU A 288 -4.56 -0.92 14.70
CA LEU A 288 -4.30 -0.24 15.97
C LEU A 288 -2.85 -0.46 16.44
N VAL A 289 -2.41 -1.72 16.53
CA VAL A 289 -1.04 -2.05 16.96
C VAL A 289 -0.02 -1.50 15.97
N GLY A 290 -0.27 -1.65 14.67
CA GLY A 290 0.57 -1.05 13.62
C GLY A 290 0.71 0.47 13.79
N GLY A 291 -0.40 1.16 14.01
CA GLY A 291 -0.42 2.60 14.26
C GLY A 291 0.34 3.02 15.52
N LEU A 292 0.24 2.26 16.61
CA LEU A 292 0.97 2.52 17.86
C LEU A 292 2.49 2.35 17.68
N VAL A 293 2.91 1.29 17.02
CA VAL A 293 4.33 1.05 16.72
C VAL A 293 4.90 2.15 15.83
N LEU A 294 4.19 2.50 14.76
CA LEU A 294 4.59 3.58 13.86
C LEU A 294 4.55 4.94 14.56
N THR A 295 3.66 5.16 15.52
CA THR A 295 3.67 6.36 16.37
C THR A 295 4.99 6.47 17.13
N LEU A 296 5.42 5.42 17.82
CA LEU A 296 6.69 5.43 18.56
C LEU A 296 7.88 5.75 17.66
N MET A 297 7.89 5.20 16.45
CA MET A 297 8.95 5.42 15.48
C MET A 297 8.94 6.83 14.88
N THR A 298 7.76 7.43 14.68
CA THR A 298 7.60 8.75 14.03
C THR A 298 7.77 9.93 14.98
N LEU A 299 7.53 9.72 16.28
CA LEU A 299 7.64 10.76 17.31
C LEU A 299 8.96 11.55 17.25
N PRO A 300 10.16 10.93 17.21
CA PRO A 300 11.42 11.66 17.19
C PRO A 300 11.54 12.61 15.98
N THR A 301 11.12 12.16 14.81
CA THR A 301 11.14 12.95 13.57
C THR A 301 10.24 14.18 13.68
N ILE A 302 9.03 14.02 14.22
CA ILE A 302 8.08 15.13 14.41
C ILE A 302 8.58 16.08 15.52
N ILE A 303 9.15 15.56 16.61
CA ILE A 303 9.68 16.39 17.70
C ILE A 303 10.83 17.28 17.19
N ILE A 304 11.83 16.71 16.51
CA ILE A 304 13.01 17.45 16.04
C ILE A 304 12.59 18.58 15.09
N SER A 305 11.71 18.27 14.14
CA SER A 305 11.21 19.25 13.17
C SER A 305 10.33 20.33 13.81
N THR A 306 9.49 19.95 14.77
CA THR A 306 8.63 20.89 15.52
C THR A 306 9.48 21.86 16.35
N ARG A 307 10.52 21.38 17.04
CA ARG A 307 11.43 22.24 17.80
C ARG A 307 12.18 23.22 16.89
N ALA A 308 12.68 22.75 15.75
CA ALA A 308 13.30 23.63 14.77
C ALA A 308 12.33 24.72 14.26
N ALA A 309 11.05 24.37 14.07
CA ALA A 309 10.00 25.32 13.68
C ALA A 309 9.68 26.34 14.78
N LEU A 310 9.59 25.93 16.05
CA LEU A 310 9.38 26.84 17.19
C LEU A 310 10.56 27.81 17.35
N LYS A 311 11.79 27.29 17.23
CA LYS A 311 13.02 28.06 17.37
C LYS A 311 13.24 29.09 16.25
N SER A 312 12.65 28.87 15.07
CA SER A 312 12.76 29.82 13.95
C SER A 312 11.91 31.08 14.13
N VAL A 313 10.91 31.05 15.04
CA VAL A 313 10.12 32.23 15.38
C VAL A 313 11.02 33.25 16.09
N PRO A 314 11.11 34.51 15.62
CA PRO A 314 11.97 35.53 16.23
C PRO A 314 11.65 35.77 17.71
N PRO A 315 12.66 35.95 18.58
CA PRO A 315 12.45 36.28 20.00
C PRO A 315 11.60 37.55 20.21
N SER A 316 11.74 38.54 19.31
CA SER A 316 10.97 39.80 19.37
C SER A 316 9.46 39.61 19.38
N ILE A 317 8.93 38.55 18.76
CA ILE A 317 7.50 38.23 18.80
C ILE A 317 7.08 37.82 20.22
N ARG A 318 7.91 37.03 20.91
CA ARG A 318 7.67 36.60 22.30
C ARG A 318 7.73 37.80 23.24
N ASP A 319 8.76 38.62 23.09
CA ASP A 319 8.99 39.82 23.91
C ASP A 319 7.87 40.84 23.73
N ALA A 320 7.40 41.06 22.49
CA ALA A 320 6.27 41.95 22.21
C ALA A 320 4.97 41.46 22.85
N ALA A 321 4.67 40.16 22.75
CA ALA A 321 3.49 39.56 23.38
C ALA A 321 3.53 39.71 24.91
N LEU A 322 4.67 39.42 25.54
CA LEU A 322 4.85 39.63 26.98
C LEU A 322 4.76 41.12 27.35
N GLY A 323 5.30 42.01 26.52
CA GLY A 323 5.30 43.46 26.73
C GLY A 323 3.91 44.10 26.74
N VAL A 324 2.92 43.49 26.05
CA VAL A 324 1.51 43.90 26.10
C VAL A 324 0.71 43.20 27.20
N GLY A 325 1.38 42.47 28.10
CA GLY A 325 0.76 41.81 29.25
C GLY A 325 0.26 40.39 28.99
N ALA A 326 0.59 39.76 27.85
CA ALA A 326 0.25 38.35 27.64
C ALA A 326 1.07 37.46 28.57
N SER A 327 0.45 36.42 29.11
CA SER A 327 1.17 35.34 29.81
C SER A 327 2.06 34.55 28.83
N LYS A 328 3.06 33.84 29.36
CA LYS A 328 3.91 32.95 28.56
C LYS A 328 3.11 31.91 27.78
N MET A 329 2.06 31.34 28.38
CA MET A 329 1.11 30.44 27.70
C MET A 329 0.39 31.15 26.55
N GLN A 330 -0.14 32.35 26.78
CA GLN A 330 -0.81 33.11 25.72
C GLN A 330 0.16 33.45 24.58
N SER A 331 1.39 33.87 24.89
CA SER A 331 2.45 34.13 23.90
C SER A 331 2.69 32.93 23.00
N VAL A 332 2.83 31.74 23.59
CA VAL A 332 3.06 30.50 22.83
C VAL A 332 1.85 30.13 21.97
N PHE A 333 0.66 30.00 22.56
CA PHE A 333 -0.51 29.47 21.84
C PHE A 333 -1.12 30.45 20.83
N HIS A 334 -1.02 31.77 21.06
CA HIS A 334 -1.63 32.77 20.17
C HIS A 334 -0.65 33.33 19.13
N HIS A 335 0.66 33.29 19.40
CA HIS A 335 1.66 33.89 18.51
C HIS A 335 2.67 32.87 17.98
N VAL A 336 3.41 32.19 18.86
CA VAL A 336 4.52 31.31 18.44
C VAL A 336 4.03 30.08 17.69
N LEU A 337 3.07 29.35 18.25
CA LEU A 337 2.57 28.10 17.68
C LEU A 337 1.89 28.31 16.31
N PRO A 338 1.01 29.30 16.11
CA PRO A 338 0.47 29.61 14.79
C PRO A 338 1.54 29.99 13.77
N LEU A 339 2.59 30.70 14.18
CA LEU A 339 3.72 31.06 13.32
C LEU A 339 4.59 29.86 12.95
N ALA A 340 4.80 28.93 13.87
CA ALA A 340 5.58 27.72 13.65
C ALA A 340 4.80 26.64 12.89
N ALA A 341 3.46 26.70 12.87
CA ALA A 341 2.57 25.66 12.33
C ALA A 341 2.94 25.17 10.92
N PRO A 342 3.31 26.02 9.94
CA PRO A 342 3.74 25.52 8.62
C PRO A 342 4.99 24.63 8.67
N GLY A 343 5.94 24.94 9.56
CA GLY A 343 7.13 24.13 9.81
C GLY A 343 6.80 22.81 10.51
N ILE A 344 5.94 22.85 11.53
CA ILE A 344 5.45 21.67 12.25
C ILE A 344 4.75 20.70 11.29
N LEU A 345 3.84 21.21 10.45
CA LEU A 345 3.12 20.41 9.47
C LEU A 345 4.06 19.80 8.42
N THR A 346 5.12 20.52 8.03
CA THR A 346 6.14 19.96 7.11
C THR A 346 6.87 18.79 7.75
N GLY A 347 7.27 18.92 9.02
CA GLY A 347 7.85 17.82 9.80
C GLY A 347 6.93 16.62 9.95
N THR A 348 5.64 16.90 10.18
CA THR A 348 4.59 15.88 10.29
C THR A 348 4.38 15.14 8.98
N ILE A 349 4.35 15.85 7.85
CA ILE A 349 4.25 15.26 6.50
C ILE A 349 5.41 14.29 6.25
N ILE A 350 6.64 14.70 6.59
CA ILE A 350 7.83 13.86 6.43
C ILE A 350 7.74 12.61 7.32
N GLY A 351 7.33 12.78 8.59
CA GLY A 351 7.14 11.67 9.52
C GLY A 351 6.09 10.67 9.05
N LEU A 352 4.92 11.13 8.61
CA LEU A 352 3.86 10.27 8.09
C LEU A 352 4.26 9.54 6.80
N ALA A 353 4.94 10.25 5.87
CA ALA A 353 5.44 9.64 4.64
C ALA A 353 6.46 8.53 4.93
N GLN A 354 7.32 8.72 5.93
CA GLN A 354 8.25 7.68 6.39
C GLN A 354 7.48 6.51 7.00
N ALA A 355 6.53 6.78 7.91
CA ALA A 355 5.73 5.75 8.58
C ALA A 355 4.98 4.83 7.61
N LEU A 356 4.36 5.43 6.60
CA LEU A 356 3.58 4.71 5.58
C LEU A 356 4.46 3.77 4.73
N GLY A 357 5.75 4.08 4.61
CA GLY A 357 6.74 3.27 3.89
C GLY A 357 7.39 2.16 4.73
N GLU A 358 7.13 2.10 6.04
CA GLU A 358 7.75 1.09 6.89
C GLU A 358 7.11 -0.29 6.71
N THR A 359 7.98 -1.29 6.57
CA THR A 359 7.56 -2.69 6.38
C THR A 359 8.05 -3.58 7.52
N ALA A 360 9.31 -3.43 7.92
CA ALA A 360 9.96 -4.30 8.90
C ALA A 360 9.23 -4.37 10.26
N PRO A 361 8.85 -3.25 10.91
CA PRO A 361 8.11 -3.33 12.17
C PRO A 361 6.74 -4.00 12.03
N LEU A 362 6.06 -3.79 10.89
CA LEU A 362 4.71 -4.31 10.63
C LEU A 362 4.72 -5.83 10.41
N LEU A 363 5.75 -6.37 9.76
CA LEU A 363 5.93 -7.82 9.62
C LEU A 363 6.12 -8.50 10.98
N LEU A 364 6.83 -7.86 11.92
CA LEU A 364 7.10 -8.44 13.24
C LEU A 364 5.88 -8.51 14.15
N ILE A 365 4.97 -7.54 14.07
CA ILE A 365 3.67 -7.60 14.76
C ILE A 365 2.66 -8.47 14.00
N GLY A 366 3.14 -9.20 12.99
CA GLY A 366 2.39 -10.17 12.23
C GLY A 366 1.25 -9.57 11.43
N MET A 367 1.42 -8.43 10.76
CA MET A 367 0.46 -8.03 9.72
C MET A 367 0.46 -9.10 8.62
N VAL A 368 -0.57 -9.96 8.66
CA VAL A 368 -0.70 -11.14 7.81
C VAL A 368 -1.00 -10.67 6.38
N ALA A 369 -0.30 -11.26 5.41
CA ALA A 369 -0.47 -10.96 3.98
C ALA A 369 -1.88 -11.23 3.46
N PHE A 370 -2.52 -12.25 4.05
CA PHE A 370 -3.76 -12.82 3.56
C PHE A 370 -4.89 -12.63 4.57
N VAL A 371 -5.77 -11.66 4.27
CA VAL A 371 -6.98 -11.38 5.05
C VAL A 371 -8.13 -11.20 4.06
N ARG A 372 -9.15 -12.05 4.17
CA ARG A 372 -10.31 -12.05 3.26
C ARG A 372 -11.39 -11.06 3.65
N ASP A 373 -11.54 -10.79 4.94
CA ASP A 373 -12.59 -9.92 5.46
C ASP A 373 -12.07 -8.49 5.58
N TYR A 374 -12.93 -7.52 5.30
CA TYR A 374 -12.56 -6.11 5.45
C TYR A 374 -12.49 -5.73 6.92
N PRO A 375 -11.42 -5.03 7.35
CA PRO A 375 -11.33 -4.56 8.72
C PRO A 375 -12.40 -3.48 8.95
N GLN A 376 -13.23 -3.68 9.97
CA GLN A 376 -14.18 -2.65 10.38
C GLN A 376 -13.44 -1.57 11.16
N ALA A 377 -13.96 -0.35 11.11
CA ALA A 377 -13.41 0.74 11.92
C ALA A 377 -13.55 0.43 13.42
N PHE A 378 -14.66 -0.21 13.81
CA PHE A 378 -14.92 -0.69 15.16
C PHE A 378 -15.68 -2.02 15.07
N SER A 379 -15.28 -3.02 15.84
CA SER A 379 -16.02 -4.26 16.02
C SER A 379 -16.16 -4.58 17.51
N ASP A 380 -17.24 -5.26 17.91
CA ASP A 380 -17.44 -5.63 19.33
C ASP A 380 -16.38 -6.62 19.82
N SER A 381 -15.84 -7.45 18.92
CA SER A 381 -14.83 -8.46 19.22
C SER A 381 -13.41 -7.91 19.28
N ALA A 382 -13.12 -6.84 18.55
CA ALA A 382 -11.74 -6.35 18.38
C ALA A 382 -11.55 -4.88 18.80
N GLY A 383 -12.61 -4.14 19.03
CA GLY A 383 -12.57 -2.72 19.37
C GLY A 383 -12.23 -1.83 18.17
N LEU A 384 -11.69 -0.65 18.45
CA LEU A 384 -11.35 0.36 17.44
C LEU A 384 -10.10 -0.05 16.65
N PHE A 385 -10.23 -0.23 15.33
CA PHE A 385 -9.16 -0.65 14.43
C PHE A 385 -8.45 -1.94 14.86
N GLY A 386 -9.15 -2.81 15.58
CA GLY A 386 -8.60 -4.05 16.13
C GLY A 386 -8.76 -5.26 15.21
N ASP A 387 -9.61 -5.17 14.19
CA ASP A 387 -9.82 -6.26 13.24
C ASP A 387 -8.51 -6.56 12.47
N PRO A 388 -8.20 -7.84 12.21
CA PRO A 388 -7.02 -8.22 11.43
C PRO A 388 -7.01 -7.56 10.06
N SER A 389 -5.84 -7.07 9.65
CA SER A 389 -5.62 -6.45 8.35
C SER A 389 -4.16 -6.61 7.90
N THR A 390 -3.93 -6.37 6.61
CA THR A 390 -2.61 -6.11 6.05
C THR A 390 -2.40 -4.61 5.83
N ALA A 391 -1.21 -4.22 5.39
CA ALA A 391 -0.84 -2.86 5.01
C ALA A 391 -0.26 -2.85 3.60
N LEU A 392 -0.43 -1.76 2.86
CA LEU A 392 0.16 -1.62 1.52
C LEU A 392 1.66 -1.99 1.42
N PRO A 393 2.58 -1.48 2.28
CA PRO A 393 4.00 -1.85 2.19
C PRO A 393 4.24 -3.34 2.47
N VAL A 394 3.52 -3.93 3.43
CA VAL A 394 3.58 -5.35 3.75
C VAL A 394 3.08 -6.19 2.58
N GLN A 395 1.97 -5.78 1.96
CA GLN A 395 1.40 -6.46 0.81
C GLN A 395 2.34 -6.45 -0.40
N ILE A 396 2.95 -5.29 -0.70
CA ILE A 396 3.95 -5.16 -1.76
C ILE A 396 5.10 -6.12 -1.50
N TYR A 397 5.66 -6.11 -0.29
CA TYR A 397 6.76 -7.01 0.07
C TYR A 397 6.39 -8.48 -0.16
N ASN A 398 5.22 -8.91 0.33
CA ASN A 398 4.76 -10.28 0.20
C ASN A 398 4.57 -10.71 -1.26
N TRP A 399 4.01 -9.85 -2.12
CA TRP A 399 3.87 -10.15 -3.55
C TRP A 399 5.22 -10.17 -4.28
N THR A 400 6.19 -9.33 -3.91
CA THR A 400 7.54 -9.38 -4.52
C THR A 400 8.33 -10.64 -4.20
N GLN A 401 7.99 -11.35 -3.12
CA GLN A 401 8.63 -12.62 -2.76
C GLN A 401 8.07 -13.83 -3.52
N ARG A 402 6.96 -13.65 -4.25
CA ARG A 402 6.36 -14.74 -5.03
C ARG A 402 7.11 -14.94 -6.33
N SER A 403 7.26 -16.20 -6.74
CA SER A 403 7.93 -16.58 -7.98
C SER A 403 7.08 -16.35 -9.23
N ASP A 404 5.76 -16.22 -9.10
CA ASP A 404 4.87 -16.01 -10.24
C ASP A 404 5.04 -14.59 -10.84
N PRO A 405 5.30 -14.45 -12.15
CA PRO A 405 5.39 -13.15 -12.81
C PRO A 405 4.16 -12.26 -12.65
N ALA A 406 2.96 -12.82 -12.47
CA ALA A 406 1.74 -12.07 -12.24
C ALA A 406 1.74 -11.38 -10.86
N PHE A 407 2.38 -11.95 -9.84
CA PHE A 407 2.54 -11.27 -8.55
C PHE A 407 3.51 -10.09 -8.64
N VAL A 408 4.49 -10.14 -9.55
CA VAL A 408 5.35 -8.98 -9.83
C VAL A 408 4.52 -7.83 -10.40
N GLU A 409 3.62 -8.10 -11.35
CA GLU A 409 2.67 -7.11 -11.89
C GLU A 409 1.78 -6.53 -10.77
N ARG A 410 1.19 -7.38 -9.92
CA ARG A 410 0.37 -6.95 -8.78
C ARG A 410 1.16 -6.11 -7.78
N ALA A 411 2.40 -6.47 -7.47
CA ALA A 411 3.29 -5.70 -6.61
C ALA A 411 3.59 -4.31 -7.18
N GLN A 412 3.87 -4.20 -8.48
CA GLN A 412 4.09 -2.91 -9.14
C GLN A 412 2.81 -2.06 -9.15
N GLY A 413 1.65 -2.68 -9.41
CA GLY A 413 0.34 -2.04 -9.26
C GLY A 413 0.11 -1.51 -7.85
N ALA A 414 0.45 -2.28 -6.82
CA ALA A 414 0.35 -1.86 -5.42
C ALA A 414 1.30 -0.71 -5.07
N ILE A 415 2.51 -0.66 -5.65
CA ILE A 415 3.41 0.49 -5.50
C ILE A 415 2.76 1.75 -6.08
N ILE A 416 2.10 1.67 -7.24
CA ILE A 416 1.35 2.80 -7.82
C ILE A 416 0.26 3.26 -6.83
N VAL A 417 -0.51 2.33 -6.27
CA VAL A 417 -1.56 2.65 -5.28
C VAL A 417 -0.97 3.27 -4.02
N LEU A 418 0.15 2.76 -3.50
CA LEU A 418 0.86 3.33 -2.35
C LEU A 418 1.35 4.75 -2.63
N LEU A 419 1.89 5.01 -3.83
CA LEU A 419 2.32 6.35 -4.23
C LEU A 419 1.13 7.31 -4.35
N VAL A 420 0.02 6.88 -4.94
CA VAL A 420 -1.21 7.68 -5.02
C VAL A 420 -1.76 7.95 -3.62
N PHE A 421 -1.80 6.94 -2.74
CA PHE A 421 -2.21 7.09 -1.35
C PHE A 421 -1.34 8.14 -0.63
N LEU A 422 -0.01 8.03 -0.76
CA LEU A 422 0.95 8.97 -0.18
C LEU A 422 0.76 10.38 -0.73
N LEU A 423 0.50 10.53 -2.04
CA LEU A 423 0.20 11.83 -2.65
C LEU A 423 -1.10 12.43 -2.12
N ILE A 424 -2.17 11.65 -1.97
CA ILE A 424 -3.45 12.10 -1.41
C ILE A 424 -3.27 12.54 0.04
N MET A 425 -2.60 11.73 0.86
CA MET A 425 -2.31 12.03 2.26
C MET A 425 -1.48 13.32 2.39
N ASN A 426 -0.40 13.45 1.60
CA ASN A 426 0.44 14.64 1.61
C ASN A 426 -0.30 15.87 1.09
N ALA A 427 -1.13 15.73 0.06
CA ALA A 427 -1.96 16.81 -0.44
C ALA A 427 -2.94 17.30 0.63
N ALA A 428 -3.61 16.40 1.35
CA ALA A 428 -4.49 16.76 2.47
C ALA A 428 -3.74 17.55 3.56
N ALA A 429 -2.55 17.09 3.93
CA ALA A 429 -1.70 17.78 4.90
C ALA A 429 -1.19 19.15 4.39
N ILE A 430 -0.88 19.28 3.10
CA ILE A 430 -0.49 20.55 2.47
C ILE A 430 -1.67 21.53 2.43
N ILE A 431 -2.88 21.06 2.12
CA ILE A 431 -4.10 21.89 2.15
C ILE A 431 -4.32 22.42 3.57
N LEU A 432 -4.15 21.57 4.59
CA LEU A 432 -4.21 21.99 5.99
C LEU A 432 -3.14 23.05 6.30
N ARG A 433 -1.90 22.86 5.83
CA ARG A 433 -0.81 23.84 5.96
C ARG A 433 -1.15 25.19 5.34
N ARG A 434 -1.69 25.22 4.12
CA ARG A 434 -2.04 26.48 3.43
C ARG A 434 -3.09 27.29 4.21
N LYS A 435 -4.01 26.63 4.93
CA LYS A 435 -4.98 27.31 5.78
C LYS A 435 -4.35 28.02 6.98
N PHE A 436 -3.25 27.47 7.52
CA PHE A 436 -2.50 28.04 8.64
C PHE A 436 -1.36 28.98 8.21
N GLU A 437 -0.99 29.00 6.94
CA GLU A 437 0.06 29.85 6.39
C GLU A 437 -0.40 31.32 6.36
N ARG A 438 -0.12 32.06 7.43
CA ARG A 438 -0.20 33.53 7.41
C ARG A 438 1.03 34.05 6.68
N ARG A 439 0.82 34.58 5.47
CA ARG A 439 1.83 35.31 4.71
C ARG A 439 2.02 36.69 5.36
N TRP A 440 3.28 37.03 5.62
CA TRP A 440 3.71 38.32 6.12
C TRP A 440 4.17 39.17 4.94
#